data_AF-A0A812IDU2-F1
#
_entry.id   AF-A0A812IDU2-F1
#
_cell.length_a   1.000
_cell.length_b   1.000
_cell.length_c   1.000
_cell.angle_alpha   90.00
_cell.angle_beta   90.00
_cell.angle_gamma   90.00
#
_symmetry.space_group_name_H-M   'P 1'
#
loop_
_entity.id
_entity.type
_entity.pdbx_description
1 polymer ?
#
loop_
_entity_poly.entity_id
_entity_poly.type
_entity_poly.pdbx_seq_one_letter_code
_entity_poly.pdbx_strand_id
1 'polypeptide(L)'
;MQQVNMLASIPVVVSSRLRNMAIAPSARCTCIYIWSSWLALIVVDEFTRWLLLCVSFAAYAVAALEQLVQVSILRTTKENAEWAPLLLFQVVLAGIYGVIYLGAVLNCYSWRTEQLLYSFADVSAKFLHSCFTMSLRRKNKLQQLSLLRQAAVNAATDLQCMIRQANVPIFVVNMQLEVEDWNLKTAQVTGLSG
;
A
#
# COMPACT_ATOMS: atom_id res chain seq x y z
N MET A 1 10.49 -29.47 20.26
CA MET A 1 9.34 -28.74 19.67
C MET A 1 9.13 -27.33 20.24
N GLN A 2 9.44 -27.04 21.52
CA GLN A 2 9.27 -25.68 22.09
C GLN A 2 10.17 -24.59 21.46
N GLN A 3 11.42 -24.89 21.09
CA GLN A 3 12.32 -23.88 20.49
C GLN A 3 11.91 -23.44 19.07
N VAL A 4 11.27 -24.31 18.29
CA VAL A 4 10.79 -23.98 16.94
C VAL A 4 9.58 -23.05 17.00
N ASN A 5 8.68 -23.25 17.97
CA ASN A 5 7.55 -22.35 18.21
C ASN A 5 8.02 -20.99 18.74
N MET A 6 9.12 -20.94 19.49
CA MET A 6 9.72 -19.69 19.95
C MET A 6 10.26 -18.87 18.77
N LEU A 7 11.01 -19.49 17.84
CA LEU A 7 11.51 -18.85 16.61
C LEU A 7 10.38 -18.34 15.70
N ALA A 8 9.28 -19.09 15.59
CA ALA A 8 8.11 -18.68 14.80
C ALA A 8 7.35 -17.47 15.41
N SER A 9 7.49 -17.21 16.71
CA SER A 9 6.82 -16.11 17.41
C SER A 9 7.61 -14.79 17.40
N ILE A 10 8.91 -14.82 17.10
CA ILE A 10 9.79 -13.64 17.05
C ILE A 10 9.24 -12.56 16.09
N PRO A 11 8.77 -12.88 14.86
CA PRO A 11 8.23 -11.87 13.94
C PRO A 11 7.00 -11.16 14.51
N VAL A 12 6.16 -11.87 15.26
CA VAL A 12 4.92 -11.34 15.84
C VAL A 12 5.22 -10.41 17.00
N VAL A 13 6.11 -10.81 17.91
CA VAL A 13 6.53 -9.98 19.06
C VAL A 13 7.24 -8.72 18.58
N VAL A 14 8.15 -8.84 17.61
CA VAL A 14 8.85 -7.69 17.01
C VAL A 14 7.87 -6.76 16.29
N SER A 15 6.90 -7.31 15.53
CA SER A 15 5.85 -6.51 14.88
C SER A 15 5.00 -5.72 15.88
N SER A 16 4.63 -6.33 17.02
CA SER A 16 3.82 -5.68 18.05
C SER A 16 4.57 -4.50 18.71
N ARG A 17 5.88 -4.66 18.97
CA ARG A 17 6.72 -3.59 19.53
C ARG A 17 6.98 -2.46 18.54
N LEU A 18 7.17 -2.79 17.25
CA LEU A 18 7.36 -1.80 16.19
C LEU A 18 6.12 -0.92 16.00
N ARG A 19 4.90 -1.48 16.12
CA ARG A 19 3.64 -0.71 16.00
C ARG A 19 3.40 0.28 17.14
N ASN A 20 3.94 0.01 18.33
CA ASN A 20 3.69 0.83 19.52
C ASN A 20 4.69 2.00 19.70
N MET A 21 5.60 2.21 18.76
CA MET A 21 6.54 3.32 18.82
C MET A 21 5.96 4.59 18.18
N ALA A 22 6.15 5.74 18.84
CA ALA A 22 5.68 7.05 18.36
C ALA A 22 6.21 7.44 16.97
N ILE A 23 7.39 6.93 16.60
CA ILE A 23 8.01 7.07 15.28
C ILE A 23 8.63 5.73 14.92
N ALA A 24 8.34 5.21 13.72
CA ALA A 24 8.94 3.97 13.22
C ALA A 24 10.49 4.04 13.29
N PRO A 25 11.19 3.01 13.80
CA PRO A 25 12.65 3.05 13.92
C PRO A 25 13.36 3.30 12.57
N SER A 26 12.79 2.79 11.48
CA SER A 26 13.24 3.04 10.11
C SER A 26 13.22 4.51 9.74
N ALA A 27 12.22 5.28 10.17
CA ALA A 27 12.17 6.72 9.94
C ALA A 27 13.29 7.45 10.69
N ARG A 28 13.57 7.06 11.94
CA ARG A 28 14.69 7.63 12.73
C ARG A 28 16.04 7.33 12.10
N CYS A 29 16.25 6.07 11.69
CA CYS A 29 17.47 5.65 11.01
C CYS A 29 17.64 6.39 9.67
N THR A 30 16.55 6.64 8.94
CA THR A 30 16.56 7.44 7.71
C THR A 30 16.97 8.88 7.98
N CYS A 31 16.45 9.52 9.04
CA CYS A 31 16.87 10.86 9.44
C CYS A 31 18.36 10.91 9.80
N ILE A 32 18.84 9.94 10.60
CA ILE A 32 20.26 9.84 10.97
C ILE A 32 21.12 9.67 9.71
N TYR A 33 20.72 8.79 8.79
CA TYR A 33 21.38 8.57 7.51
C TYR A 33 21.49 9.86 6.68
N ILE A 34 20.40 10.62 6.53
CA ILE A 34 20.39 11.88 5.75
C ILE A 34 21.30 12.92 6.40
N TRP A 35 21.18 13.11 7.71
CA TRP A 35 21.95 14.11 8.44
C TRP A 35 23.45 13.79 8.47
N SER A 36 23.82 12.54 8.75
CA SER A 36 25.22 12.11 8.75
C SER A 36 25.86 12.20 7.37
N SER A 37 25.13 11.84 6.30
CA SER A 37 25.62 11.98 4.91
C SER A 37 25.82 13.44 4.51
N TRP A 38 24.90 14.33 4.91
CA TRP A 38 25.05 15.77 4.67
C TRP A 38 26.23 16.36 5.46
N LEU A 39 26.39 16.00 6.73
CA LEU A 39 27.53 16.45 7.54
C LEU A 39 28.86 15.97 6.96
N ALA A 40 28.92 14.74 6.44
CA ALA A 40 30.11 14.19 5.80
C ALA A 40 30.58 15.01 4.58
N LEU A 41 29.67 15.74 3.91
CA LEU A 41 30.02 16.63 2.80
C LEU A 41 30.64 17.97 3.25
N ILE A 42 30.32 18.42 4.47
CA ILE A 42 30.75 19.73 5.00
C ILE A 42 32.07 19.60 5.76
N VAL A 43 32.28 18.47 6.42
CA VAL A 43 33.45 18.23 7.25
C VAL A 43 34.71 18.12 6.39
N VAL A 44 35.69 18.99 6.68
CA VAL A 44 36.99 19.03 6.02
C VAL A 44 37.92 17.93 6.52
N ASP A 45 37.80 17.55 7.81
CA ASP A 45 38.60 16.50 8.41
C ASP A 45 38.27 15.12 7.83
N GLU A 46 39.29 14.46 7.30
CA GLU A 46 39.12 13.20 6.58
C GLU A 46 38.67 12.06 7.49
N PHE A 47 39.23 11.98 8.71
CA PHE A 47 38.86 10.94 9.67
C PHE A 47 37.38 11.05 10.07
N THR A 48 36.95 12.26 10.44
CA THR A 48 35.56 12.53 10.84
C THR A 48 34.59 12.30 9.68
N ARG A 49 34.98 12.66 8.45
CA ARG A 49 34.19 12.35 7.25
C ARG A 49 33.99 10.85 7.07
N TRP A 50 35.04 10.04 7.13
CA TRP A 50 34.93 8.58 7.02
C TRP A 50 34.11 7.96 8.15
N LEU A 51 34.23 8.49 9.38
CA LEU A 51 33.40 8.06 10.51
C LEU A 51 31.91 8.33 10.25
N LEU A 52 31.56 9.53 9.76
CA LEU A 52 30.18 9.91 9.42
C LEU A 52 29.62 9.06 8.28
N LEU A 53 30.45 8.73 7.29
CA LEU A 53 30.08 7.78 6.23
C LEU A 53 29.75 6.39 6.81
N CYS A 54 30.59 5.86 7.70
CA CYS A 54 30.31 4.57 8.35
C CYS A 54 29.01 4.60 9.15
N VAL A 55 28.74 5.70 9.87
CA VAL A 55 27.48 5.88 10.61
C VAL A 55 26.28 5.94 9.67
N SER A 56 26.39 6.63 8.54
CA SER A 56 25.28 6.75 7.58
C SER A 56 24.95 5.40 6.94
N PHE A 57 25.96 4.63 6.52
CA PHE A 57 25.78 3.30 5.95
C PHE A 57 25.27 2.29 6.97
N ALA A 58 25.72 2.35 8.22
CA ALA A 58 25.19 1.52 9.30
C ALA A 58 23.71 1.84 9.57
N ALA A 59 23.34 3.12 9.65
CA ALA A 59 21.96 3.54 9.83
C ALA A 59 21.07 3.10 8.64
N TYR A 60 21.57 3.21 7.41
CA TYR A 60 20.90 2.70 6.22
C TYR A 60 20.71 1.18 6.28
N ALA A 61 21.75 0.42 6.63
CA ALA A 61 21.67 -1.05 6.72
C ALA A 61 20.62 -1.50 7.74
N VAL A 62 20.56 -0.85 8.91
CA VAL A 62 19.54 -1.12 9.93
C VAL A 62 18.13 -0.79 9.39
N ALA A 63 17.95 0.38 8.76
CA ALA A 63 16.67 0.77 8.16
C ALA A 63 16.21 -0.21 7.07
N ALA A 64 17.14 -0.62 6.20
CA ALA A 64 16.88 -1.57 5.12
C ALA A 64 16.50 -2.95 5.66
N LEU A 65 17.21 -3.47 6.67
CA LEU A 65 16.87 -4.74 7.32
C LEU A 65 15.49 -4.70 7.94
N GLU A 66 15.14 -3.62 8.65
CA GLU A 66 13.80 -3.45 9.20
C GLU A 66 12.73 -3.46 8.10
N GLN A 67 12.94 -2.71 7.02
CA GLN A 67 12.01 -2.69 5.87
C GLN A 67 11.88 -4.08 5.21
N LEU A 68 12.97 -4.85 5.09
CA LEU A 68 12.93 -6.22 4.57
C LEU A 68 12.18 -7.19 5.51
N VAL A 69 12.31 -7.02 6.82
CA VAL A 69 11.52 -7.77 7.80
C VAL A 69 10.03 -7.41 7.67
N GLN A 70 9.70 -6.13 7.51
CA GLN A 70 8.33 -5.69 7.26
C GLN A 70 7.77 -6.28 5.95
N VAL A 71 8.56 -6.31 4.88
CA VAL A 71 8.19 -6.98 3.62
C VAL A 71 7.86 -8.45 3.84
N SER A 72 8.68 -9.16 4.62
CA SER A 72 8.44 -10.57 4.97
C SER A 72 7.12 -10.75 5.74
N ILE A 73 6.84 -9.87 6.72
CA ILE A 73 5.59 -9.89 7.49
C ILE A 73 4.37 -9.56 6.62
N LEU A 74 4.48 -8.59 5.72
CA LEU A 74 3.38 -8.21 4.82
C LEU A 74 3.03 -9.33 3.85
N ARG A 75 4.05 -10.07 3.36
CA ARG A 75 3.84 -11.25 2.52
C ARG A 75 3.10 -12.37 3.26
N THR A 76 3.32 -12.55 4.56
CA THR A 76 2.62 -13.59 5.33
C THR A 76 1.19 -13.20 5.70
N THR A 77 0.87 -11.91 5.84
CA THR A 77 -0.41 -11.47 6.43
C THR A 77 -1.58 -11.36 5.42
N LYS A 78 -1.37 -11.57 4.11
CA LYS A 78 -2.35 -11.44 2.98
C LYS A 78 -3.07 -10.07 2.86
N GLU A 79 -3.59 -9.52 3.94
CA GLU A 79 -4.41 -8.29 4.01
C GLU A 79 -3.69 -7.04 3.49
N ASN A 80 -2.35 -7.04 3.47
CA ASN A 80 -1.53 -5.93 2.96
C ASN A 80 -0.35 -6.39 2.08
N ALA A 81 -0.44 -7.58 1.49
CA ALA A 81 0.65 -8.14 0.69
C ALA A 81 0.99 -7.25 -0.54
N GLU A 82 0.03 -6.46 -1.02
CA GLU A 82 0.23 -5.56 -2.16
C GLU A 82 1.20 -4.38 -1.88
N TRP A 83 1.44 -4.04 -0.61
CA TRP A 83 2.39 -3.00 -0.22
C TRP A 83 3.85 -3.48 -0.16
N ALA A 84 4.06 -4.79 -0.03
CA ALA A 84 5.38 -5.42 0.02
C ALA A 84 6.31 -5.03 -1.17
N PRO A 85 5.87 -5.08 -2.44
CA PRO A 85 6.72 -4.65 -3.56
C PRO A 85 7.10 -3.17 -3.50
N LEU A 86 6.25 -2.29 -2.95
CA LEU A 86 6.57 -0.86 -2.82
C LEU A 86 7.70 -0.63 -1.81
N LEU A 87 7.65 -1.31 -0.66
CA LEU A 87 8.72 -1.24 0.34
C LEU A 87 10.03 -1.83 -0.18
N LEU A 88 9.96 -2.96 -0.90
CA LEU A 88 11.14 -3.55 -1.53
C LEU A 88 11.76 -2.59 -2.55
N PHE A 89 10.93 -1.95 -3.37
CA PHE A 89 11.38 -0.93 -4.32
C PHE A 89 12.07 0.24 -3.61
N GLN A 90 11.54 0.70 -2.47
CA GLN A 90 12.16 1.77 -1.69
C GLN A 90 13.55 1.39 -1.14
N VAL A 91 13.70 0.16 -0.63
CA VAL A 91 15.01 -0.37 -0.17
C VAL A 91 16.02 -0.37 -1.32
N VAL A 92 15.63 -0.89 -2.49
CA VAL A 92 16.50 -0.96 -3.66
C VAL A 92 16.90 0.44 -4.11
N LEU A 93 15.95 1.36 -4.18
CA LEU A 93 16.19 2.73 -4.60
C LEU A 93 17.18 3.44 -3.65
N ALA A 94 16.97 3.34 -2.33
CA ALA A 94 17.88 3.91 -1.35
C ALA A 94 19.30 3.31 -1.46
N GLY A 95 19.40 2.01 -1.77
CA GLY A 95 20.68 1.37 -2.08
C GLY A 95 21.37 1.97 -3.30
N ILE A 96 20.62 2.27 -4.38
CA ILE A 96 21.16 2.94 -5.57
C ILE A 96 21.72 4.32 -5.21
N TYR A 97 21.02 5.10 -4.38
CA TYR A 97 21.56 6.39 -3.88
C TYR A 97 22.87 6.21 -3.13
N GLY A 98 22.97 5.20 -2.26
CA GLY A 98 24.21 4.88 -1.54
C GLY A 98 25.37 4.52 -2.47
N VAL A 99 25.11 3.79 -3.56
CA VAL A 99 26.13 3.44 -4.56
C VAL A 99 26.59 4.66 -5.36
N ILE A 100 25.67 5.52 -5.80
CA ILE A 100 26.01 6.77 -6.51
C ILE A 100 26.89 7.64 -5.60
N TYR A 101 26.49 7.77 -4.32
CA TYR A 101 27.22 8.56 -3.33
C TYR A 101 28.62 8.02 -3.06
N LEU A 102 28.79 6.71 -2.86
CA LEU A 102 30.12 6.10 -2.69
C LEU A 102 30.98 6.30 -3.93
N GLY A 103 30.43 6.15 -5.13
CA GLY A 103 31.16 6.38 -6.37
C GLY A 103 31.64 7.83 -6.50
N ALA A 104 30.86 8.80 -6.01
CA ALA A 104 31.28 10.20 -5.95
C ALA A 104 32.42 10.41 -4.93
N VAL A 105 32.29 9.88 -3.71
CA VAL A 105 33.32 9.97 -2.66
C VAL A 105 34.64 9.32 -3.08
N LEU A 106 34.58 8.20 -3.80
CA LEU A 106 35.75 7.49 -4.34
C LEU A 106 36.30 8.12 -5.63
N ASN A 107 35.81 9.31 -6.04
CA ASN A 107 36.17 10.00 -7.28
C ASN A 107 36.02 9.13 -8.54
N CYS A 108 35.13 8.13 -8.53
CA CYS A 108 34.82 7.31 -9.70
C CYS A 108 33.94 8.06 -10.71
N TYR A 109 33.21 9.09 -10.26
CA TYR A 109 32.30 9.87 -11.10
C TYR A 109 32.72 11.32 -11.21
N SER A 110 32.52 11.89 -12.41
CA SER A 110 32.55 13.34 -12.58
C SER A 110 31.30 13.96 -11.95
N TRP A 111 31.40 15.22 -11.51
CA TRP A 111 30.27 15.97 -10.95
C TRP A 111 29.04 15.99 -11.88
N ARG A 112 29.26 16.05 -13.20
CA ARG A 112 28.17 16.03 -14.21
C ARG A 112 27.45 14.69 -14.22
N THR A 113 28.22 13.61 -14.16
CA THR A 113 27.71 12.24 -14.15
C THR A 113 26.93 11.97 -12.86
N GLU A 114 27.48 12.39 -11.72
CA GLU A 114 26.81 12.27 -10.41
C GLU A 114 25.46 13.00 -10.41
N GLN A 115 25.43 14.27 -10.82
CA GLN A 115 24.20 15.06 -10.87
C GLN A 115 23.15 14.45 -11.81
N LEU A 116 23.58 13.93 -12.96
CA LEU A 116 22.70 13.25 -13.91
C LEU A 116 22.12 11.99 -13.29
N LEU A 117 22.94 11.15 -12.64
CA LEU A 117 22.51 9.92 -11.98
C LEU A 117 21.49 10.21 -10.87
N TYR A 118 21.75 11.20 -10.01
CA TYR A 118 20.78 11.58 -8.97
C TYR A 118 19.48 12.13 -9.53
N SER A 119 19.55 12.99 -10.55
CA SER A 119 18.35 13.56 -11.17
C SER A 119 17.49 12.48 -11.81
N PHE A 120 18.13 11.53 -12.51
CA PHE A 120 17.44 10.39 -13.10
C PHE A 120 16.83 9.47 -12.04
N ALA A 121 17.58 9.18 -10.97
CA ALA A 121 17.11 8.36 -9.86
C ALA A 121 15.90 9.01 -9.15
N ASP A 122 15.93 10.33 -8.92
CA ASP A 122 14.86 11.07 -8.22
C ASP A 122 13.58 11.15 -9.04
N VAL A 123 13.69 11.44 -10.34
CA VAL A 123 12.54 11.43 -11.26
C VAL A 123 11.93 10.03 -11.32
N SER A 124 12.78 9.00 -11.49
CA SER A 124 12.33 7.60 -11.54
C SER A 124 11.66 7.17 -10.24
N ALA A 125 12.24 7.52 -9.10
CA ALA A 125 11.70 7.25 -7.77
C ALA A 125 10.31 7.83 -7.59
N LYS A 126 10.17 9.15 -7.80
CA LYS A 126 8.92 9.87 -7.61
C LYS A 126 7.84 9.39 -8.57
N PHE A 127 8.20 9.21 -9.84
CA PHE A 127 7.26 8.76 -10.86
C PHE A 127 6.77 7.34 -10.58
N LEU A 128 7.66 6.37 -10.40
CA LEU A 128 7.29 4.98 -10.17
C LEU A 128 6.52 4.80 -8.85
N HIS A 129 6.95 5.48 -7.78
CA HIS A 129 6.25 5.45 -6.50
C HIS A 129 4.84 6.04 -6.61
N SER A 130 4.67 7.17 -7.33
CA SER A 130 3.37 7.79 -7.58
C SER A 130 2.45 6.88 -8.41
N CYS A 131 2.96 6.33 -9.52
CA CYS A 131 2.20 5.39 -10.35
C CYS A 131 1.76 4.16 -9.57
N PHE A 132 2.66 3.59 -8.74
CA PHE A 132 2.36 2.41 -7.96
C PHE A 132 1.28 2.69 -6.90
N THR A 133 1.46 3.75 -6.09
CA THR A 133 0.49 4.12 -5.05
C THR A 133 -0.87 4.46 -5.64
N MET A 134 -0.91 5.13 -6.80
CA MET A 134 -2.15 5.42 -7.51
C MET A 134 -2.84 4.16 -8.03
N SER A 135 -2.08 3.19 -8.57
CA SER A 135 -2.60 1.89 -9.00
C SER A 135 -3.22 1.11 -7.84
N LEU A 136 -2.52 1.07 -6.70
CA LEU A 136 -2.99 0.38 -5.50
C LEU A 136 -4.26 1.02 -4.93
N ARG A 137 -4.29 2.36 -4.83
CA ARG A 137 -5.50 3.10 -4.41
C ARG A 137 -6.67 2.86 -5.35
N ARG A 138 -6.42 2.78 -6.67
CA ARG A 138 -7.46 2.50 -7.66
C ARG A 138 -8.06 1.11 -7.48
N LYS A 139 -7.24 0.08 -7.24
CA LYS A 139 -7.73 -1.29 -6.97
C LYS A 139 -8.64 -1.34 -5.75
N ASN A 140 -8.22 -0.76 -4.63
CA ASN A 140 -9.02 -0.72 -3.40
C ASN A 140 -10.37 -0.02 -3.63
N LYS A 141 -10.37 1.10 -4.36
CA LYS A 141 -11.59 1.83 -4.70
C LYS A 141 -12.52 1.01 -5.59
N LEU A 142 -11.99 0.27 -6.56
CA LEU A 142 -12.79 -0.62 -7.42
C LEU A 142 -13.40 -1.78 -6.63
N GLN A 143 -12.66 -2.38 -5.70
CA GLN A 143 -13.20 -3.43 -4.83
C GLN A 143 -14.33 -2.91 -3.95
N GLN A 144 -14.15 -1.75 -3.31
CA GLN A 144 -15.20 -1.12 -2.51
C GLN A 144 -16.44 -0.79 -3.35
N LEU A 145 -16.26 -0.26 -4.56
CA LEU A 145 -17.37 0.00 -5.49
C LEU A 145 -18.11 -1.28 -5.88
N SER A 146 -17.39 -2.40 -6.07
CA SER A 146 -18.03 -3.67 -6.41
C SER A 146 -18.90 -4.21 -5.26
N LEU A 147 -18.45 -4.08 -4.02
CA LEU A 147 -19.20 -4.47 -2.83
C LEU A 147 -20.45 -3.59 -2.66
N LEU A 148 -20.33 -2.27 -2.82
CA LEU A 148 -21.46 -1.35 -2.75
C LEU A 148 -22.49 -1.64 -3.84
N ARG A 149 -22.03 -1.95 -5.06
CA ARG A 149 -22.92 -2.34 -6.17
C ARG A 149 -23.67 -3.63 -5.85
N GLN A 150 -22.98 -4.64 -5.30
CA GLN A 150 -23.64 -5.90 -4.94
C GLN A 150 -24.69 -5.68 -3.84
N ALA A 151 -24.37 -4.89 -2.81
CA ALA A 151 -25.33 -4.56 -1.76
C ALA A 151 -26.56 -3.83 -2.32
N ALA A 152 -26.38 -2.89 -3.25
CA ALA A 152 -27.47 -2.18 -3.91
C ALA A 152 -28.34 -3.12 -4.77
N VAL A 153 -27.73 -4.04 -5.52
CA VAL A 153 -28.46 -5.05 -6.30
C VAL A 153 -29.27 -5.96 -5.38
N ASN A 154 -28.66 -6.49 -4.32
CA ASN A 154 -29.36 -7.35 -3.36
C ASN A 154 -30.55 -6.61 -2.72
N ALA A 155 -30.36 -5.37 -2.28
CA ALA A 155 -31.44 -4.56 -1.71
C ALA A 155 -32.57 -4.30 -2.72
N ALA A 156 -32.25 -4.04 -3.99
CA ALA A 156 -33.25 -3.86 -5.04
C ALA A 156 -34.03 -5.17 -5.31
N THR A 157 -33.34 -6.32 -5.35
CA THR A 157 -33.97 -7.63 -5.51
C THR A 157 -34.89 -7.97 -4.32
N ASP A 158 -34.46 -7.68 -3.10
CA ASP A 158 -35.27 -7.90 -1.90
C ASP A 158 -36.55 -7.04 -1.94
N LEU A 159 -36.44 -5.76 -2.31
CA LEU A 159 -37.60 -4.89 -2.49
C LEU A 159 -38.55 -5.40 -3.58
N GLN A 160 -38.04 -5.87 -4.71
CA GLN A 160 -38.86 -6.47 -5.77
C GLN A 160 -39.59 -7.73 -5.29
N CYS A 161 -38.92 -8.58 -4.50
CA CYS A 161 -39.52 -9.77 -3.90
C CYS A 161 -40.66 -9.38 -2.95
N MET A 162 -40.44 -8.39 -2.08
CA MET A 162 -41.47 -7.86 -1.18
C MET A 162 -42.69 -7.35 -1.94
N ILE A 163 -42.50 -6.61 -3.05
CA ILE A 163 -43.61 -6.13 -3.89
C ILE A 163 -44.36 -7.30 -4.53
N ARG A 164 -43.64 -8.27 -5.10
CA ARG A 164 -44.24 -9.45 -5.74
C ARG A 164 -45.04 -10.32 -4.78
N GLN A 165 -44.59 -10.43 -3.53
CA GLN A 165 -45.20 -11.27 -2.48
C GLN A 165 -46.17 -10.51 -1.55
N ALA A 166 -46.32 -9.19 -1.71
CA ALA A 166 -47.21 -8.40 -0.87
C ALA A 166 -48.65 -8.96 -0.89
N ASN A 167 -49.28 -9.07 0.28
CA ASN A 167 -50.64 -9.62 0.41
C ASN A 167 -51.74 -8.64 -0.02
N VAL A 168 -51.38 -7.52 -0.67
CA VAL A 168 -52.28 -6.52 -1.22
C VAL A 168 -52.13 -6.55 -2.75
N PRO A 169 -53.22 -6.42 -3.54
CA PRO A 169 -53.11 -6.31 -4.99
C PRO A 169 -52.29 -5.07 -5.39
N ILE A 170 -51.20 -5.28 -6.12
CA ILE A 170 -50.37 -4.20 -6.70
C ILE A 170 -50.30 -4.41 -8.20
N PHE A 171 -50.47 -3.33 -8.97
CA PHE A 171 -50.29 -3.29 -10.41
C PHE A 171 -49.73 -1.93 -10.83
N VAL A 172 -48.93 -1.94 -11.90
CA VAL A 172 -48.31 -0.75 -12.51
C VAL A 172 -49.09 -0.41 -13.77
N VAL A 173 -49.41 0.87 -13.95
CA VAL A 173 -50.12 1.39 -15.13
C VAL A 173 -49.24 2.39 -15.86
N ASN A 174 -49.25 2.32 -17.19
CA ASN A 174 -48.55 3.27 -18.05
C ASN A 174 -49.31 4.61 -18.17
N MET A 175 -48.77 5.56 -18.93
CA MET A 175 -49.38 6.88 -19.15
C MET A 175 -50.72 6.82 -19.90
N GLN A 176 -51.03 5.70 -20.53
CA GLN A 176 -52.28 5.41 -21.24
C GLN A 176 -53.29 4.65 -20.37
N LEU A 177 -52.99 4.45 -19.07
CA LEU A 177 -53.79 3.71 -18.10
C LEU A 177 -53.91 2.20 -18.40
N GLU A 178 -53.00 1.65 -19.21
CA GLU A 178 -52.91 0.21 -19.46
C GLU A 178 -52.00 -0.45 -18.41
N VAL A 179 -52.35 -1.65 -17.97
CA VAL A 179 -51.58 -2.37 -16.95
C VAL A 179 -50.33 -2.98 -17.58
N GLU A 180 -49.16 -2.67 -17.02
CA GLU A 180 -47.85 -3.11 -17.52
C GLU A 180 -47.25 -4.27 -16.70
N ASP A 181 -47.44 -4.27 -15.38
CA ASP A 181 -46.98 -5.34 -14.48
C ASP A 181 -47.92 -5.50 -13.28
N TRP A 182 -47.96 -6.67 -12.65
CA TRP A 182 -48.78 -6.94 -11.47
C TRP A 182 -48.16 -7.99 -10.53
N ASN A 183 -48.46 -7.91 -9.23
CA ASN A 183 -47.95 -8.86 -8.25
C ASN A 183 -48.76 -10.17 -8.18
N LEU A 184 -48.27 -11.15 -7.41
CA LEU A 184 -48.91 -12.47 -7.30
C LEU A 184 -50.33 -12.38 -6.72
N LYS A 185 -50.57 -11.45 -5.79
CA LYS A 185 -51.90 -11.28 -5.19
C LYS A 185 -52.92 -10.77 -6.20
N THR A 186 -52.53 -9.82 -7.05
CA THR A 186 -53.39 -9.35 -8.15
C THR A 186 -53.76 -10.49 -9.08
N ALA A 187 -52.78 -11.30 -9.53
CA ALA A 187 -53.02 -12.45 -10.39
C ALA A 187 -53.98 -13.48 -9.76
N GLN A 188 -53.84 -13.74 -8.45
CA GLN A 188 -54.74 -14.63 -7.72
C GLN A 188 -56.18 -14.11 -7.66
N VAL A 189 -56.37 -12.81 -7.43
CA VAL A 189 -57.70 -12.20 -7.27
C VAL A 189 -58.41 -12.03 -8.61
N THR A 190 -57.68 -11.66 -9.67
CA THR A 190 -58.28 -11.45 -11.00
C THR A 190 -58.39 -12.74 -11.82
N GLY A 191 -57.67 -13.80 -11.44
CA GLY A 191 -57.60 -15.05 -12.20
C GLY A 191 -56.80 -14.94 -13.51
N LEU A 192 -56.14 -13.81 -13.74
CA LEU A 192 -55.33 -13.55 -14.92
C LEU A 192 -53.90 -14.01 -14.65
N SER A 193 -53.47 -15.07 -15.33
CA SER A 193 -52.07 -15.50 -15.40
C SER A 193 -51.41 -14.83 -16.60
N GLY A 194 -50.47 -13.93 -16.34
CA GLY A 194 -49.57 -13.34 -17.35
C GLY A 194 -48.28 -14.14 -17.46
#